data_AF-E9BFR0-F1
#
_entry.id   AF-E9BFR0-F1
#
_cell.length_a   1.000
_cell.length_b   1.000
_cell.length_c   1.000
_cell.angle_alpha   90.00
_cell.angle_beta   90.00
_cell.angle_gamma   90.00
#
_symmetry.space_group_name_H-M   'P 1'
#
loop_
_entity.id
_entity.type
_entity.pdbx_description
1 polymer ?
#
loop_
_entity_poly.entity_id
_entity_poly.type
_entity_poly.pdbx_seq_one_letter_code
_entity_poly.pdbx_strand_id
1 'polypeptide(L)'
;MAEPAATTVMHATADATGGSPAEAATASAAAEYAPIHLFQLVIKHKDVENPISRGRNKGEIITRSRADALDMARYILADHRRRVPVAPDLGFSPWTPEEFVAAVDEYCEMSAKKKRGDLGVVEKGTFADEIDKAAFRLRRGEVSAPVETQLGVHLLYRCD
;
A
#
# COMPACT_ATOMS: atom_id res chain seq x y z
N MET A 1 49.35 41.56 30.53
CA MET A 1 50.10 40.35 30.92
C MET A 1 49.10 39.32 31.41
N ALA A 2 49.14 38.14 30.78
CA ALA A 2 48.68 36.83 31.26
C ALA A 2 47.23 36.69 31.78
N GLU A 3 46.33 36.28 30.89
CA GLU A 3 45.32 35.25 31.23
C GLU A 3 46.03 33.89 31.38
N PRO A 4 45.58 33.02 32.30
CA PRO A 4 45.84 31.59 32.19
C PRO A 4 44.58 30.81 31.81
N ALA A 5 44.83 29.91 30.87
CA ALA A 5 43.98 28.86 30.34
C ALA A 5 43.35 27.94 31.40
N ALA A 6 42.16 27.43 31.08
CA ALA A 6 41.72 26.12 31.53
C ALA A 6 41.15 25.34 30.33
N THR A 7 41.86 24.26 30.02
CA THR A 7 41.50 23.20 29.08
C THR A 7 40.59 22.17 29.76
N THR A 8 39.56 21.66 29.08
CA THR A 8 38.83 20.40 29.38
C THR A 8 37.96 20.05 28.17
N VAL A 9 38.44 19.16 27.31
CA VAL A 9 38.01 17.76 27.07
C VAL A 9 36.58 17.58 26.53
N MET A 10 36.56 17.13 25.26
CA MET A 10 35.68 16.14 24.61
C MET A 10 34.41 15.67 25.33
N HIS A 11 33.28 15.73 24.61
CA HIS A 11 32.56 14.53 24.14
C HIS A 11 31.54 14.93 23.07
N ALA A 12 31.72 14.41 21.86
CA ALA A 12 30.73 14.47 20.80
C ALA A 12 29.68 13.39 21.05
N THR A 13 28.43 13.79 21.26
CA THR A 13 27.27 12.91 21.16
C THR A 13 26.46 13.34 19.94
N ALA A 14 26.61 12.60 18.86
CA ALA A 14 25.63 12.59 17.80
C ALA A 14 24.36 11.92 18.35
N ASP A 15 23.28 12.67 18.49
CA ASP A 15 21.94 12.09 18.58
C ASP A 15 21.21 12.38 17.27
N ALA A 16 21.12 11.32 16.47
CA ALA A 16 20.21 11.24 15.36
C ALA A 16 18.86 10.76 15.91
N THR A 17 17.89 11.67 16.00
CA THR A 17 16.47 11.33 15.96
C THR A 17 15.85 12.36 15.02
N GLY A 18 15.75 12.08 13.72
CA GLY A 18 14.76 11.12 13.24
C GLY A 18 13.51 11.91 12.90
N GLY A 19 13.57 12.63 11.79
CA GLY A 19 12.39 13.31 11.25
C GLY A 19 11.35 12.28 10.85
N SER A 20 10.16 12.42 11.41
CA SER A 20 8.91 11.97 10.81
C SER A 20 7.77 12.73 11.48
N PRO A 21 7.24 13.80 10.88
CA PRO A 21 5.88 14.22 11.16
C PRO A 21 4.94 13.19 10.50
N ALA A 22 4.84 12.01 11.11
CA ALA A 22 3.70 11.14 10.85
C ALA A 22 2.49 11.77 11.53
N GLU A 23 1.39 11.86 10.77
CA GLU A 23 0.03 12.11 11.27
C GLU A 23 -0.42 13.56 11.42
N ALA A 24 0.04 14.44 10.52
CA ALA A 24 -0.76 15.61 10.13
C ALA A 24 -1.51 15.32 8.82
N ALA A 25 -2.66 14.66 8.92
CA ALA A 25 -3.68 14.69 7.87
C ALA A 25 -5.08 14.51 8.49
N THR A 26 -5.50 15.58 9.17
CA THR A 26 -6.83 16.19 9.04
C THR A 26 -8.02 15.24 8.86
N ALA A 27 -8.82 15.18 9.93
CA ALA A 27 -10.27 15.20 9.80
C ALA A 27 -10.66 16.23 8.74
N SER A 28 -11.20 15.78 7.61
CA SER A 28 -11.90 16.64 6.67
C SER A 28 -13.02 15.84 6.03
N ALA A 29 -14.23 16.31 6.35
CA ALA A 29 -15.48 16.11 5.66
C ALA A 29 -15.97 14.67 5.45
N ALA A 30 -17.09 14.38 6.08
CA ALA A 30 -18.20 13.68 5.47
C ALA A 30 -18.67 14.42 4.19
N ALA A 31 -17.77 14.55 3.19
CA ALA A 31 -18.18 14.82 1.84
C ALA A 31 -19.02 13.61 1.40
N GLU A 32 -20.10 13.85 0.69
CA GLU A 32 -20.89 12.81 0.06
C GLU A 32 -19.98 12.06 -0.92
N TYR A 33 -19.33 11.00 -0.45
CA TYR A 33 -18.45 10.19 -1.28
C TYR A 33 -19.35 9.32 -2.14
N ALA A 34 -19.39 9.64 -3.44
CA ALA A 34 -20.02 8.79 -4.41
C ALA A 34 -19.45 7.37 -4.29
N PRO A 35 -20.29 6.34 -4.48
CA PRO A 35 -19.83 4.98 -4.31
C PRO A 35 -18.86 4.65 -5.45
N ILE A 36 -17.68 4.16 -5.09
CA ILE A 36 -16.55 4.02 -6.03
C ILE A 36 -16.35 2.55 -6.41
N HIS A 37 -15.97 2.29 -7.65
CA HIS A 37 -15.65 0.94 -8.09
C HIS A 37 -14.19 0.60 -7.81
N LEU A 38 -13.98 -0.36 -6.90
CA LEU A 38 -12.66 -0.76 -6.43
C LEU A 38 -12.32 -2.21 -6.71
N PHE A 39 -11.02 -2.42 -6.92
CA PHE A 39 -10.40 -3.73 -6.95
C PHE A 39 -9.36 -3.80 -5.84
N GLN A 40 -9.19 -4.99 -5.26
CA GLN A 40 -8.15 -5.28 -4.29
C GLN A 40 -7.26 -6.44 -4.75
N LEU A 41 -5.98 -6.33 -4.41
CA LEU A 41 -5.00 -7.39 -4.51
C LEU A 41 -4.41 -7.59 -3.12
N VAL A 42 -4.47 -8.82 -2.61
CA VAL A 42 -3.97 -9.16 -1.28
C VAL A 42 -2.79 -10.10 -1.38
N ILE A 43 -1.64 -9.64 -0.90
CA ILE A 43 -0.40 -10.41 -0.79
C ILE A 43 -0.23 -10.79 0.68
N LYS A 44 -0.13 -12.08 0.97
CA LYS A 44 -0.03 -12.57 2.33
C LYS A 44 1.44 -12.76 2.73
N HIS A 45 1.69 -12.80 4.02
CA HIS A 45 2.99 -13.14 4.61
C HIS A 45 2.81 -14.10 5.77
N LYS A 46 3.92 -14.65 6.30
CA LYS A 46 3.93 -15.63 7.39
C LYS A 46 3.29 -15.12 8.69
N ASP A 47 3.30 -13.80 8.90
CA ASP A 47 2.80 -13.17 10.12
C ASP A 47 1.30 -12.83 10.07
N VAL A 48 0.59 -13.12 8.97
CA VAL A 48 -0.86 -12.90 8.87
C VAL A 48 -1.63 -13.99 9.60
N GLU A 49 -2.86 -13.70 10.05
CA GLU A 49 -3.69 -14.64 10.84
C GLU A 49 -3.89 -16.00 10.17
N ASN A 50 -3.96 -16.01 8.83
CA ASN A 50 -4.10 -17.23 8.05
C ASN A 50 -3.07 -17.25 6.90
N PRO A 51 -1.84 -17.72 7.15
CA PRO A 51 -0.74 -17.74 6.19
C PRO A 51 -0.88 -18.92 5.22
N ILE A 52 -2.10 -19.16 4.74
CA ILE A 52 -2.40 -20.15 3.71
C ILE A 52 -2.87 -19.39 2.48
N SER A 53 -2.20 -19.62 1.35
CA SER A 53 -2.63 -19.06 0.07
C SER A 53 -3.97 -19.69 -0.33
N ARG A 54 -4.96 -18.85 -0.63
CA ARG A 54 -6.26 -19.22 -1.17
C ARG A 54 -6.41 -18.78 -2.63
N GLY A 55 -5.34 -18.23 -3.22
CA GLY A 55 -5.27 -17.75 -4.59
C GLY A 55 -4.76 -18.82 -5.56
N ARG A 56 -3.70 -18.50 -6.31
CA ARG A 56 -3.04 -19.38 -7.30
C ARG A 56 -2.57 -20.70 -6.67
N ASN A 57 -1.73 -20.62 -5.63
CA ASN A 57 -1.17 -21.80 -4.94
C ASN A 57 -2.06 -22.21 -3.76
N LYS A 58 -3.32 -22.58 -4.05
CA LYS A 58 -4.32 -22.89 -3.03
C LYS A 58 -3.83 -24.00 -2.08
N GLY A 59 -3.73 -23.68 -0.79
CA GLY A 59 -3.33 -24.61 0.27
C GLY A 59 -1.87 -24.53 0.67
N GLU A 60 -1.05 -23.73 -0.02
CA GLU A 60 0.36 -23.57 0.31
C GLU A 60 0.56 -22.64 1.51
N ILE A 61 1.43 -23.05 2.43
CA ILE A 61 1.79 -22.24 3.61
C ILE A 61 2.76 -21.15 3.16
N ILE A 62 2.43 -19.94 3.55
CA ILE A 62 3.16 -18.73 3.20
C ILE A 62 4.28 -18.53 4.21
N THR A 63 5.51 -18.79 3.78
CA THR A 63 6.72 -18.67 4.62
C THR A 63 7.45 -17.34 4.44
N ARG A 64 7.05 -16.54 3.45
CA ARG A 64 7.65 -15.23 3.15
C ARG A 64 7.38 -14.22 4.28
N SER A 65 8.30 -13.30 4.49
CA SER A 65 8.19 -12.31 5.58
C SER A 65 7.30 -11.13 5.19
N ARG A 66 6.79 -10.38 6.18
CA ARG A 66 6.05 -9.13 5.94
C ARG A 66 6.77 -8.16 4.99
N ALA A 67 8.07 -7.97 5.20
CA ALA A 67 8.90 -7.11 4.35
C ALA A 67 8.94 -7.59 2.88
N ASP A 68 8.92 -8.90 2.66
CA ASP A 68 8.91 -9.50 1.32
C ASP A 68 7.56 -9.28 0.62
N ALA A 69 6.45 -9.41 1.35
CA ALA A 69 5.12 -9.08 0.84
C ALA A 69 4.99 -7.59 0.45
N LEU A 70 5.55 -6.71 1.27
CA LEU A 70 5.65 -5.29 0.96
C LEU A 70 6.50 -5.01 -0.28
N ASP A 71 7.65 -5.69 -0.40
CA ASP A 71 8.55 -5.55 -1.54
C ASP A 71 7.87 -6.03 -2.83
N MET A 72 7.17 -7.17 -2.81
CA MET A 72 6.35 -7.64 -3.92
C MET A 72 5.28 -6.63 -4.33
N ALA A 73 4.56 -6.05 -3.36
CA ALA A 73 3.56 -5.03 -3.65
C ALA A 73 4.18 -3.79 -4.33
N ARG A 74 5.35 -3.33 -3.85
CA ARG A 74 6.10 -2.23 -4.46
C ARG A 74 6.63 -2.59 -5.84
N TYR A 75 7.08 -3.84 -6.01
CA TYR A 75 7.56 -4.36 -7.29
C TYR A 75 6.45 -4.32 -8.35
N ILE A 76 5.24 -4.75 -8.01
CA ILE A 76 4.07 -4.69 -8.93
C ILE A 76 3.82 -3.24 -9.39
N LEU A 77 3.87 -2.28 -8.46
CA LEU A 77 3.73 -0.85 -8.78
C LEU A 77 4.86 -0.34 -9.67
N ALA A 78 6.11 -0.74 -9.38
CA ALA A 78 7.28 -0.33 -10.14
C ALA A 78 7.33 -0.95 -11.55
N ASP A 79 6.97 -2.23 -11.69
CA ASP A 79 6.87 -2.93 -12.96
C ASP A 79 5.83 -2.28 -13.86
N HIS A 80 4.65 -1.94 -13.33
CA HIS A 80 3.64 -1.18 -14.08
C HIS A 80 4.16 0.17 -14.54
N ARG A 81 4.76 0.96 -13.64
CA ARG A 81 5.34 2.27 -13.99
C ARG A 81 6.44 2.18 -15.05
N ARG A 82 7.11 1.03 -15.17
CA ARG A 82 8.12 0.76 -16.20
C ARG A 82 7.48 0.39 -17.54
N ARG A 83 6.33 -0.28 -17.53
CA ARG A 83 5.58 -0.69 -18.74
C ARG A 83 4.72 0.43 -19.29
N VAL A 84 4.02 1.14 -18.41
CA VAL A 84 3.06 2.19 -18.72
C VAL A 84 3.69 3.55 -18.44
N PRO A 85 3.99 4.35 -19.49
CA PRO A 85 4.54 5.67 -19.30
C PRO A 85 3.54 6.57 -18.55
N VAL A 86 4.08 7.54 -17.82
CA VAL A 86 3.27 8.52 -17.10
C VAL A 86 2.43 9.31 -18.11
N ALA A 87 1.12 9.32 -17.93
CA ALA A 87 0.24 10.10 -18.78
C ALA A 87 0.48 11.61 -18.51
N PRO A 88 0.78 12.43 -19.54
CA PRO A 88 1.11 13.85 -19.33
C PRO A 88 -0.06 14.65 -18.76
N ASP A 89 -1.29 14.22 -19.01
CA ASP A 89 -2.52 14.87 -18.51
C ASP A 89 -2.79 14.55 -17.02
N LEU A 90 -2.45 13.34 -16.59
CA LEU A 90 -2.75 12.84 -15.24
C LEU A 90 -1.58 12.99 -14.27
N GLY A 91 -0.34 13.00 -14.77
CA GLY A 91 0.87 13.02 -13.95
C GLY A 91 1.19 11.69 -13.24
N PHE A 92 0.42 10.62 -13.50
CA PHE A 92 0.68 9.25 -13.05
C PHE A 92 0.46 8.23 -14.18
N SER A 93 0.90 6.99 -13.97
CA SER A 93 0.65 5.88 -14.90
C SER A 93 -0.70 5.23 -14.53
N PRO A 94 -1.79 5.50 -15.27
CA PRO A 94 -3.08 4.89 -14.96
C PRO A 94 -3.00 3.39 -15.15
N TRP A 95 -3.63 2.66 -14.26
CA TRP A 95 -3.86 1.23 -14.38
C TRP A 95 -5.17 0.99 -15.11
N THR A 96 -5.23 -0.13 -15.82
CA THR A 96 -6.46 -0.64 -16.41
C THR A 96 -7.01 -1.78 -15.55
N PRO A 97 -8.33 -2.01 -15.55
CA PRO A 97 -8.92 -3.13 -14.81
C PRO A 97 -8.35 -4.47 -15.31
N GLU A 98 -8.05 -4.60 -16.59
CA GLU A 98 -7.48 -5.82 -17.18
C GLU A 98 -6.07 -6.11 -16.66
N GLU A 99 -5.20 -5.10 -16.59
CA GLU A 99 -3.86 -5.23 -16.02
C GLU A 99 -3.89 -5.53 -14.52
N PHE A 100 -4.73 -4.81 -13.78
CA PHE A 100 -4.85 -5.06 -12.34
C PHE A 100 -5.38 -6.46 -12.05
N VAL A 101 -6.38 -6.92 -12.82
CA VAL A 101 -6.92 -8.27 -12.73
C VAL A 101 -5.87 -9.34 -13.08
N ALA A 102 -4.97 -9.07 -14.05
CA ALA A 102 -3.84 -9.95 -14.34
C ALA A 102 -2.86 -10.03 -13.16
N ALA A 103 -2.54 -8.88 -12.53
CA ALA A 103 -1.72 -8.85 -11.32
C ALA A 103 -2.40 -9.57 -10.16
N VAL A 104 -3.72 -9.47 -10.01
CA VAL A 104 -4.48 -10.23 -9.01
C VAL A 104 -4.40 -11.73 -9.28
N ASP A 105 -4.54 -12.16 -10.53
CA ASP A 105 -4.43 -13.58 -10.90
C ASP A 105 -3.03 -14.15 -10.59
N GLU A 106 -2.00 -13.31 -10.73
CA GLU A 106 -0.61 -13.68 -10.51
C GLU A 106 -0.17 -13.67 -9.05
N TYR A 107 -0.48 -12.58 -8.34
CA TYR A 107 0.07 -12.30 -7.02
C TYR A 107 -0.94 -12.43 -5.88
N CYS A 108 -2.25 -12.46 -6.16
CA CYS A 108 -3.23 -12.49 -5.07
C CYS A 108 -3.30 -13.86 -4.42
N GLU A 109 -3.30 -13.83 -3.09
CA GLU A 109 -3.27 -15.02 -2.24
C GLU A 109 -4.55 -15.16 -1.42
N MET A 110 -5.50 -14.27 -1.64
CA MET A 110 -6.87 -14.40 -1.15
C MET A 110 -7.73 -15.06 -2.23
N SER A 111 -8.89 -15.58 -1.84
CA SER A 111 -9.82 -16.28 -2.74
C SER A 111 -10.50 -15.28 -3.69
N ALA A 112 -9.76 -14.79 -4.68
CA ALA A 112 -10.22 -13.84 -5.67
C ALA A 112 -10.97 -14.52 -6.84
N LYS A 113 -11.07 -15.86 -6.87
CA LYS A 113 -11.48 -16.66 -8.04
C LYS A 113 -12.80 -16.27 -8.71
N LYS A 114 -13.75 -15.66 -7.98
CA LYS A 114 -15.08 -15.32 -8.53
C LYS A 114 -15.15 -13.92 -9.14
N LYS A 115 -14.26 -13.02 -8.72
CA LYS A 115 -14.32 -11.58 -9.02
C LYS A 115 -12.94 -10.98 -9.38
N ARG A 116 -11.89 -11.79 -9.35
CA ARG A 116 -10.48 -11.42 -9.61
C ARG A 116 -10.08 -10.12 -8.90
N GLY A 117 -10.47 -10.02 -7.62
CA GLY A 117 -10.17 -8.86 -6.78
C GLY A 117 -11.21 -7.74 -6.86
N ASP A 118 -12.18 -7.81 -7.75
CA ASP A 118 -13.30 -6.87 -7.81
C ASP A 118 -14.08 -6.85 -6.48
N LEU A 119 -14.14 -5.67 -5.86
CA LEU A 119 -15.02 -5.40 -4.73
C LEU A 119 -16.37 -4.87 -5.21
N GLY A 120 -16.49 -4.45 -6.47
CA GLY A 120 -17.64 -3.76 -7.00
C GLY A 120 -17.69 -2.32 -6.49
N VAL A 121 -18.91 -1.80 -6.43
CA VAL A 121 -19.22 -0.45 -5.96
C VAL A 121 -19.20 -0.46 -4.43
N VAL A 122 -18.27 0.30 -3.84
CA VAL A 122 -18.05 0.35 -2.39
C VAL A 122 -18.34 1.74 -1.84
N GLU A 123 -18.97 1.77 -0.67
CA GLU A 123 -19.33 2.97 0.06
C GLU A 123 -18.38 3.20 1.23
N LYS A 124 -18.27 4.45 1.67
CA LYS A 124 -17.41 4.82 2.78
C LYS A 124 -17.86 4.13 4.06
N GLY A 125 -16.94 3.49 4.76
CA GLY A 125 -17.18 2.74 6.00
C GLY A 125 -17.54 1.26 5.79
N THR A 126 -17.46 0.74 4.56
CA THR A 126 -17.67 -0.69 4.28
C THR A 126 -16.49 -1.57 4.72
N PHE A 127 -15.28 -1.03 4.70
CA PHE A 127 -14.03 -1.75 4.99
C PHE A 127 -13.29 -1.17 6.19
N ALA A 128 -12.14 -1.78 6.54
CA ALA A 128 -11.22 -1.23 7.52
C ALA A 128 -10.88 0.23 7.18
N ASP A 129 -10.80 1.08 8.20
CA ASP A 129 -10.61 2.52 8.07
C ASP A 129 -9.37 2.88 7.23
N GLU A 130 -8.31 2.07 7.30
CA GLU A 130 -7.09 2.24 6.48
C GLU A 130 -7.35 2.02 4.98
N ILE A 131 -8.12 0.99 4.65
CA ILE A 131 -8.49 0.64 3.27
C ILE A 131 -9.43 1.69 2.72
N ASP A 132 -10.42 2.09 3.51
CA ASP A 132 -11.37 3.13 3.16
C ASP A 132 -10.67 4.47 2.87
N LYS A 133 -9.82 4.94 3.79
CA LYS A 133 -9.04 6.16 3.60
C LYS A 133 -8.15 6.09 2.37
N ALA A 134 -7.52 4.95 2.09
CA ALA A 134 -6.70 4.78 0.89
C ALA A 134 -7.57 4.82 -0.38
N ALA A 135 -8.62 4.00 -0.43
CA ALA A 135 -9.58 3.90 -1.53
C ALA A 135 -10.19 5.25 -1.94
N PHE A 136 -10.73 6.00 -0.98
CA PHE A 136 -11.42 7.28 -1.25
C PHE A 136 -10.46 8.43 -1.57
N ARG A 137 -9.15 8.26 -1.32
CA ARG A 137 -8.11 9.21 -1.74
C ARG A 137 -7.61 8.95 -3.16
N LEU A 138 -7.88 7.79 -3.74
CA LEU A 138 -7.44 7.45 -5.08
C LEU A 138 -8.23 8.18 -6.15
N ARG A 139 -7.52 8.56 -7.21
CA ARG A 139 -8.11 9.01 -8.47
C ARG A 139 -8.52 7.84 -9.35
N ARG A 140 -9.38 8.09 -10.33
CA ARG A 140 -9.74 7.13 -11.37
C ARG A 140 -8.47 6.62 -12.07
N GLY A 141 -8.33 5.31 -12.17
CA GLY A 141 -7.17 4.68 -12.79
C GLY A 141 -5.95 4.63 -11.87
N GLU A 142 -6.03 5.09 -10.62
CA GLU A 142 -4.91 5.13 -9.69
C GLU A 142 -4.89 3.89 -8.78
N VAL A 143 -3.69 3.46 -8.40
CA VAL A 143 -3.47 2.38 -7.43
C VAL A 143 -2.86 2.96 -6.17
N SER A 144 -3.37 2.54 -5.02
CA SER A 144 -2.85 2.92 -3.71
C SER A 144 -1.47 2.34 -3.43
N ALA A 145 -0.80 2.98 -2.48
CA ALA A 145 0.36 2.41 -1.82
C ALA A 145 -0.02 1.09 -1.11
N PRO A 146 0.94 0.19 -0.90
CA PRO A 146 0.71 -1.03 -0.12
C PRO A 146 0.19 -0.69 1.28
N VAL A 147 -1.06 -1.05 1.56
CA VAL A 147 -1.71 -0.89 2.86
C VAL A 147 -1.57 -2.20 3.63
N GLU A 148 -0.94 -2.15 4.79
CA GLU A 148 -0.68 -3.33 5.60
C GLU A 148 -1.83 -3.52 6.58
N THR A 149 -2.43 -4.71 6.57
CA THR A 149 -3.49 -5.07 7.52
C THR A 149 -3.20 -6.44 8.12
N GLN A 150 -4.04 -6.87 9.06
CA GLN A 150 -3.95 -8.19 9.70
C GLN A 150 -4.10 -9.36 8.70
N LEU A 151 -4.68 -9.11 7.53
CA LEU A 151 -4.86 -10.11 6.47
C LEU A 151 -3.67 -10.19 5.50
N GLY A 152 -2.76 -9.20 5.53
CA GLY A 152 -1.61 -9.08 4.64
C GLY A 152 -1.44 -7.67 4.08
N VAL A 153 -0.76 -7.58 2.94
CA VAL A 153 -0.55 -6.32 2.21
C VAL A 153 -1.60 -6.19 1.13
N HIS A 154 -2.34 -5.09 1.16
CA HIS A 154 -3.43 -4.78 0.25
C HIS A 154 -2.99 -3.69 -0.73
N LEU A 155 -3.21 -3.92 -2.02
CA LEU A 155 -3.18 -2.90 -3.05
C LEU A 155 -4.60 -2.67 -3.52
N LEU A 156 -5.02 -1.41 -3.56
CA LEU A 156 -6.35 -0.99 -3.99
C LEU A 156 -6.24 -0.23 -5.30
N TYR A 157 -7.07 -0.59 -6.26
CA TYR A 157 -7.17 0.06 -7.56
C TYR A 157 -8.57 0.63 -7.74
N ARG A 158 -8.66 1.92 -8.11
CA ARG A 158 -9.92 2.57 -8.42
C ARG A 158 -10.15 2.57 -9.93
N CYS A 159 -11.18 1.88 -10.39
CA CYS A 159 -11.52 1.80 -11.82
C CYS A 159 -12.40 2.95 -12.31
N ASP A 160 -13.18 3.56 -11.42
CA ASP A 160 -14.20 4.57 -11.73
C ASP A 160 -13.70 6.01 -11.73
#